data_AF-A0A558DEE7-F1
#
_entry.id   AF-A0A558DEE7-F1
#
_cell.length_a   1.000
_cell.length_b   1.000
_cell.length_c   1.000
_cell.angle_alpha   90.00
_cell.angle_beta   90.00
_cell.angle_gamma   90.00
#
_symmetry.space_group_name_H-M   'P 1'
#
loop_
_entity.id
_entity.type
_entity.pdbx_description
1 polymer ?
#
loop_
_entity_poly.entity_id
_entity_poly.type
_entity_poly.pdbx_seq_one_letter_code
_entity_poly.pdbx_strand_id
1 'polypeptide(L)'
;MTRTVRIAAVAHCSTLGQRAHEAAAALARPACAPGERKVLGEAWPWFAMAVDDADWSARACTAITHVGSDLAQALPAADWAGTPLFVASSSLQMGALEHAACARGAIDMPADAAAFPQQVADWLGIAGTPWTVSTTCTSGFAAIDAAASLIRQGVIDRALVIGIELANDTTLAGFAGLGLLARQAGDKGLVLGEAVAGVLLSANADSCWELAACRLGVDGHSPTGPAPDGRVIRATMDAALADAGLRADDIDLLKLHGGDLAATAEAESCAVSAVFGDARPATISFKHRLGHTLGASGVAELSLLLAVLDGQAQPPRHLLLNLVGFGGSIGALVLRASPAATSAQTKEPCTDEGPRSIAAHECARIALALDSTELNARARAVAAAISAPPLRRAGALSELCLAGVDACATPDEHAGSTAILVASRSGPRQAFARVLEDLCLRSEAPMPFDFLATQAVLAALPVQKRLPGLDAFYYMPGTDDSALLWQRMAQLASAWLACGRHRHVLIGIVEPGAAQHRCEWRRLGG
;
A
#
# COMPACT_ATOMS: atom_id res chain seq x y z
N MET A 1 -27.10 6.94 -3.61
CA MET A 1 -26.16 8.07 -3.40
C MET A 1 -24.92 7.52 -2.73
N THR A 2 -23.71 7.85 -3.20
CA THR A 2 -22.45 7.44 -2.56
C THR A 2 -22.24 8.25 -1.29
N ARG A 3 -21.89 7.59 -0.18
CA ARG A 3 -21.64 8.26 1.11
C ARG A 3 -20.34 9.07 1.05
N THR A 4 -20.32 10.23 1.68
CA THR A 4 -19.07 10.99 1.89
C THR A 4 -18.15 10.22 2.84
N VAL A 5 -16.83 10.27 2.62
CA VAL A 5 -15.84 9.67 3.53
C VAL A 5 -15.03 10.78 4.16
N ARG A 6 -14.96 10.81 5.49
CA ARG A 6 -14.22 11.81 6.26
C ARG A 6 -13.11 11.16 7.08
N ILE A 7 -12.05 11.94 7.32
CA ILE A 7 -10.95 11.55 8.21
C ILE A 7 -11.32 11.97 9.63
N ALA A 8 -11.84 11.05 10.43
CA ALA A 8 -12.28 11.32 11.79
C ALA A 8 -11.11 11.63 12.73
N ALA A 9 -9.98 10.93 12.54
CA ALA A 9 -8.76 11.14 13.32
C ALA A 9 -7.54 10.60 12.57
N VAL A 10 -6.37 11.11 12.96
CA VAL A 10 -5.06 10.58 12.55
C VAL A 10 -4.19 10.36 13.78
N ALA A 11 -3.28 9.40 13.71
CA ALA A 11 -2.27 9.15 14.72
C ALA A 11 -0.94 8.79 14.05
N HIS A 12 0.16 9.03 14.76
CA HIS A 12 1.49 8.98 14.16
C HIS A 12 2.55 8.61 15.19
N CYS A 13 3.44 7.69 14.82
CA CYS A 13 4.64 7.33 15.55
C CYS A 13 5.77 7.13 14.52
N SER A 14 6.85 7.91 14.64
CA SER A 14 8.03 7.81 13.78
C SER A 14 9.26 8.38 14.50
N THR A 15 10.34 8.66 13.77
CA THR A 15 11.49 9.39 14.30
C THR A 15 11.15 10.80 14.80
N LEU A 16 10.05 11.39 14.31
CA LEU A 16 9.64 12.76 14.63
C LEU A 16 8.87 12.86 15.95
N GLY A 17 8.44 11.74 16.55
CA GLY A 17 7.66 11.70 17.78
C GLY A 17 6.71 10.52 17.81
N GLN A 18 6.09 10.28 18.96
CA GLN A 18 5.14 9.17 19.16
C GLN A 18 3.68 9.61 19.01
N ARG A 19 3.45 10.92 18.84
CA ARG A 19 2.13 11.51 18.60
C ARG A 19 2.18 12.44 17.37
N ALA A 20 1.03 12.64 16.73
CA ALA A 20 0.92 13.49 15.54
C ALA A 20 1.33 14.96 15.80
N HIS A 21 0.91 15.54 16.92
CA HIS A 21 1.26 16.92 17.29
C HIS A 21 2.74 17.08 17.65
N GLU A 22 3.36 16.08 18.28
CA GLU A 22 4.82 16.06 18.55
C GLU A 22 5.60 16.05 17.24
N ALA A 23 5.19 15.20 16.30
CA ALA A 23 5.83 15.09 15.00
C ALA A 23 5.70 16.38 14.17
N ALA A 24 4.54 17.04 14.20
CA ALA A 24 4.37 18.37 13.60
C ALA A 24 5.27 19.42 14.26
N ALA A 25 5.38 19.43 15.59
CA ALA A 25 6.29 20.33 16.31
C ALA A 25 7.76 20.06 15.98
N ALA A 26 8.15 18.81 15.77
CA ALA A 26 9.50 18.45 15.34
C ALA A 26 9.82 18.98 13.92
N LEU A 27 8.82 19.04 13.01
CA LEU A 27 9.00 19.59 11.66
C LEU A 27 9.37 21.09 11.66
N ALA A 28 8.93 21.85 12.67
CA ALA A 28 9.28 23.26 12.83
C ALA A 28 10.73 23.50 13.29
N ARG A 29 11.42 22.46 13.75
CA ARG A 29 12.83 22.50 14.16
C ARG A 29 13.75 22.14 12.98
N PRO A 30 15.05 22.47 13.03
CA PRO A 30 16.02 21.95 12.07
C PRO A 30 15.96 20.42 11.97
N ALA A 31 16.18 19.87 10.78
CA ALA A 31 16.17 18.43 10.58
C ALA A 31 17.29 17.76 11.41
N CYS A 32 16.95 16.73 12.16
CA CYS A 32 17.92 15.86 12.81
C CYS A 32 18.58 14.98 11.74
N ALA A 33 19.89 14.76 11.87
CA ALA A 33 20.56 13.75 11.06
C ALA A 33 19.97 12.37 11.38
N PRO A 34 19.80 11.49 10.38
CA PRO A 34 19.43 10.10 10.65
C PRO A 34 20.50 9.41 11.50
N GLY A 35 20.09 8.38 12.22
CA GLY A 35 21.02 7.45 12.86
C GLY A 35 21.66 6.52 11.83
N GLU A 36 22.27 5.45 12.31
CA GLU A 36 22.91 4.44 11.47
C GLU A 36 22.36 3.05 11.76
N ARG A 37 22.18 2.24 10.71
CA ARG A 37 21.90 0.80 10.82
C ARG A 37 22.96 0.03 10.04
N LYS A 38 23.49 -1.04 10.66
CA LYS A 38 24.55 -1.86 10.06
C LYS A 38 24.00 -3.18 9.55
N VAL A 39 24.30 -3.51 8.31
CA VAL A 39 23.93 -4.79 7.68
C VAL A 39 25.08 -5.27 6.81
N LEU A 40 25.45 -6.54 6.96
CA LEU A 40 26.57 -7.17 6.24
C LEU A 40 27.90 -6.39 6.34
N GLY A 41 28.16 -5.78 7.50
CA GLY A 41 29.38 -5.01 7.77
C GLY A 41 29.36 -3.56 7.27
N GLU A 42 28.34 -3.15 6.52
CA GLU A 42 28.19 -1.78 5.99
C GLU A 42 27.21 -0.98 6.85
N ALA A 43 27.51 0.31 7.08
CA ALA A 43 26.63 1.23 7.81
C ALA A 43 25.82 2.10 6.83
N TRP A 44 24.52 2.24 7.10
CA TRP A 44 23.59 3.00 6.28
C TRP A 44 22.82 4.03 7.11
N PRO A 45 22.59 5.25 6.60
CA PRO A 45 21.70 6.21 7.24
C PRO A 45 20.30 5.63 7.44
N TRP A 46 19.72 5.82 8.63
CA TRP A 46 18.42 5.26 8.99
C TRP A 46 17.65 6.16 9.97
N PHE A 47 16.39 6.45 9.68
CA PHE A 47 15.49 7.15 10.59
C PHE A 47 14.76 6.17 11.51
N ALA A 48 15.34 5.92 12.68
CA ALA A 48 14.74 5.03 13.68
C ALA A 48 13.50 5.67 14.32
N MET A 49 12.48 4.86 14.56
CA MET A 49 11.27 5.29 15.27
C MET A 49 11.60 5.61 16.73
N ALA A 50 10.97 6.64 17.29
CA ALA A 50 11.21 7.12 18.66
C ALA A 50 10.57 6.21 19.74
N VAL A 51 10.75 4.89 19.65
CA VAL A 51 10.30 3.91 20.64
C VAL A 51 11.50 3.05 21.02
N ASP A 52 11.92 3.16 22.29
CA ASP A 52 13.14 2.55 22.81
C ASP A 52 12.86 1.14 23.35
N ASP A 53 12.86 0.16 22.46
CA ASP A 53 12.82 -1.26 22.81
C ASP A 53 13.66 -2.07 21.81
N ALA A 54 14.55 -2.92 22.33
CA ALA A 54 15.43 -3.75 21.51
C ALA A 54 14.69 -4.96 20.90
N ASP A 55 13.62 -5.42 21.53
CA ASP A 55 12.78 -6.47 20.96
C ASP A 55 11.85 -5.89 19.89
N TRP A 56 11.93 -6.46 18.69
CA TRP A 56 11.17 -5.96 17.55
C TRP A 56 9.66 -6.02 17.80
N SER A 57 9.17 -7.10 18.41
CA SER A 57 7.74 -7.34 18.61
C SER A 57 7.18 -6.47 19.72
N ALA A 58 7.92 -6.27 20.81
CA ALA A 58 7.55 -5.35 21.88
C ALA A 58 7.54 -3.90 21.39
N ARG A 59 8.52 -3.51 20.57
CA ARG A 59 8.56 -2.18 19.92
C ARG A 59 7.36 -1.97 18.98
N ALA A 60 7.03 -2.96 18.16
CA ALA A 60 5.86 -2.95 17.29
C ALA A 60 4.57 -2.80 18.10
N CYS A 61 4.37 -3.65 19.11
CA CYS A 61 3.22 -3.62 20.00
C CYS A 61 3.04 -2.25 20.65
N THR A 62 4.12 -1.67 21.18
CA THR A 62 4.11 -0.34 21.81
C THR A 62 3.67 0.75 20.83
N ALA A 63 4.32 0.82 19.66
CA ALA A 63 4.01 1.84 18.66
C ALA A 63 2.57 1.70 18.11
N ILE A 64 2.13 0.48 17.84
CA ILE A 64 0.77 0.17 17.36
C ILE A 64 -0.26 0.51 18.42
N THR A 65 0.00 0.18 19.69
CA THR A 65 -0.91 0.48 20.80
C THR A 65 -1.01 2.00 21.03
N HIS A 66 0.09 2.75 20.90
CA HIS A 66 0.05 4.20 20.97
C HIS A 66 -0.83 4.80 19.87
N VAL A 67 -0.61 4.38 18.61
CA VAL A 67 -1.40 4.82 17.45
C VAL A 67 -2.88 4.43 17.61
N GLY A 68 -3.15 3.22 18.07
CA GLY A 68 -4.49 2.74 18.35
C GLY A 68 -5.20 3.55 19.43
N SER A 69 -4.50 3.82 20.54
CA SER A 69 -5.01 4.60 21.67
C SER A 69 -5.39 6.03 21.28
N ASP A 70 -4.63 6.67 20.40
CA ASP A 70 -4.98 7.99 19.87
C ASP A 70 -6.21 7.95 18.98
N LEU A 71 -6.32 6.96 18.10
CA LEU A 71 -7.47 6.84 17.20
C LEU A 71 -8.74 6.45 17.95
N ALA A 72 -8.61 5.65 19.01
CA ALA A 72 -9.73 5.23 19.86
C ALA A 72 -10.41 6.41 20.56
N GLN A 73 -9.70 7.51 20.83
CA GLN A 73 -10.28 8.72 21.43
C GLN A 73 -11.35 9.38 20.54
N ALA A 74 -11.32 9.12 19.22
CA ALA A 74 -12.30 9.64 18.27
C ALA A 74 -13.55 8.75 18.14
N LEU A 75 -13.65 7.66 18.91
CA LEU A 75 -14.77 6.73 18.89
C LEU A 75 -15.32 6.46 20.30
N PRO A 76 -16.62 6.17 20.44
CA PRO A 76 -17.13 5.53 21.65
C PRO A 76 -16.43 4.18 21.86
N ALA A 77 -16.09 3.84 23.11
CA ALA A 77 -15.38 2.59 23.41
C ALA A 77 -16.09 1.32 22.89
N ALA A 78 -17.43 1.32 22.88
CA ALA A 78 -18.24 0.20 22.38
C ALA A 78 -18.08 -0.03 20.86
N ASP A 79 -17.63 0.98 20.11
CA ASP A 79 -17.52 0.96 18.65
C ASP A 79 -16.14 0.48 18.17
N TRP A 80 -15.11 0.56 19.03
CA TRP A 80 -13.73 0.25 18.67
C TRP A 80 -13.54 -1.20 18.25
N ALA A 81 -13.98 -2.14 19.10
CA ALA A 81 -13.77 -3.57 18.89
C ALA A 81 -14.40 -4.10 17.59
N GLY A 82 -15.49 -3.48 17.11
CA GLY A 82 -16.18 -3.84 15.87
C GLY A 82 -15.72 -3.07 14.64
N THR A 83 -14.74 -2.16 14.76
CA THR A 83 -14.28 -1.34 13.64
C THR A 83 -13.39 -2.18 12.71
N PRO A 84 -13.74 -2.32 11.40
CA PRO A 84 -12.90 -3.03 10.46
C PRO A 84 -11.48 -2.45 10.38
N LEU A 85 -10.47 -3.30 10.56
CA LEU A 85 -9.06 -2.94 10.50
C LEU A 85 -8.46 -3.27 9.11
N PHE A 86 -7.73 -2.31 8.55
CA PHE A 86 -6.94 -2.42 7.33
C PHE A 86 -5.47 -2.17 7.66
N VAL A 87 -4.65 -3.20 7.53
CA VAL A 87 -3.20 -3.15 7.75
C VAL A 87 -2.50 -2.96 6.41
N ALA A 88 -1.69 -1.91 6.32
CA ALA A 88 -0.83 -1.62 5.19
C ALA A 88 0.63 -1.78 5.61
N SER A 89 1.36 -2.66 4.92
CA SER A 89 2.78 -2.86 5.16
C SER A 89 3.46 -3.50 3.94
N SER A 90 4.75 -3.18 3.76
CA SER A 90 5.57 -3.85 2.75
C SER A 90 6.41 -5.00 3.32
N SER A 91 6.71 -4.97 4.61
CA SER A 91 7.54 -5.99 5.25
C SER A 91 6.83 -6.83 6.32
N LEU A 92 5.63 -6.44 6.77
CA LEU A 92 4.90 -7.10 7.85
C LEU A 92 5.83 -7.32 9.07
N GLN A 93 5.98 -8.57 9.51
CA GLN A 93 6.79 -9.00 10.64
C GLN A 93 8.22 -9.45 10.27
N MET A 94 8.76 -8.97 9.14
CA MET A 94 10.07 -9.41 8.63
C MET A 94 11.19 -9.30 9.67
N GLY A 95 11.28 -8.18 10.39
CA GLY A 95 12.31 -8.02 11.42
C GLY A 95 12.16 -8.98 12.61
N ALA A 96 10.93 -9.34 13.00
CA ALA A 96 10.71 -10.38 14.01
C ALA A 96 11.18 -11.75 13.52
N LEU A 97 10.93 -12.08 12.25
CA LEU A 97 11.37 -13.35 11.65
C LEU A 97 12.89 -13.42 11.54
N GLU A 98 13.56 -12.33 11.21
CA GLU A 98 15.04 -12.22 11.21
C GLU A 98 15.62 -12.47 12.60
N HIS A 99 15.13 -11.74 13.61
CA HIS A 99 15.59 -11.90 14.99
C HIS A 99 15.42 -13.36 15.46
N ALA A 100 14.28 -13.95 15.15
CA ALA A 100 13.98 -15.32 15.54
C ALA A 100 14.82 -16.35 14.77
N ALA A 101 15.09 -16.12 13.48
CA ALA A 101 15.98 -16.94 12.66
C ALA A 101 17.42 -16.92 13.18
N CYS A 102 17.97 -15.74 13.44
CA CYS A 102 19.31 -15.56 14.01
C CYS A 102 19.43 -16.23 15.39
N ALA A 103 18.43 -16.06 16.25
CA ALA A 103 18.45 -16.64 17.59
C ALA A 103 18.36 -18.18 17.60
N ARG A 104 17.59 -18.77 16.67
CA ARG A 104 17.37 -20.23 16.61
C ARG A 104 18.33 -20.97 15.69
N GLY A 105 18.97 -20.28 14.75
CA GLY A 105 19.75 -20.90 13.66
C GLY A 105 18.88 -21.66 12.64
N ALA A 106 17.59 -21.31 12.53
CA ALA A 106 16.66 -21.96 11.61
C ALA A 106 15.54 -20.99 11.16
N ILE A 107 15.11 -21.10 9.90
CA ILE A 107 13.99 -20.31 9.36
C ILE A 107 12.68 -21.01 9.69
N ASP A 108 11.80 -20.31 10.40
CA ASP A 108 10.43 -20.74 10.67
C ASP A 108 9.47 -19.69 10.15
N MET A 109 8.65 -20.07 9.18
CA MET A 109 7.72 -19.17 8.50
C MET A 109 6.33 -19.33 9.10
N PRO A 110 5.57 -18.23 9.28
CA PRO A 110 4.19 -18.32 9.75
C PRO A 110 3.32 -19.16 8.79
N ALA A 111 2.26 -19.75 9.36
CA ALA A 111 1.33 -20.63 8.64
C ALA A 111 0.67 -19.92 7.45
N ASP A 112 0.31 -18.66 7.62
CA ASP A 112 -0.27 -17.76 6.61
C ASP A 112 0.32 -16.35 6.69
N ALA A 113 0.01 -15.52 5.71
CA ALA A 113 0.47 -14.14 5.62
C ALA A 113 -0.35 -13.17 6.50
N ALA A 114 -1.40 -13.66 7.17
CA ALA A 114 -2.28 -12.89 8.04
C ALA A 114 -1.88 -12.96 9.51
N ALA A 115 -0.91 -13.79 9.89
CA ALA A 115 -0.40 -13.89 11.27
C ALA A 115 -0.04 -12.52 11.88
N PHE A 116 0.74 -11.68 11.18
CA PHE A 116 1.07 -10.34 11.69
C PHE A 116 -0.16 -9.43 11.78
N PRO A 117 -0.96 -9.23 10.72
CA PRO A 117 -2.21 -8.46 10.82
C PRO A 117 -3.10 -8.93 11.97
N GLN A 118 -3.27 -10.24 12.16
CA GLN A 118 -4.07 -10.76 13.27
C GLN A 118 -3.49 -10.36 14.63
N GLN A 119 -2.17 -10.47 14.80
CA GLN A 119 -1.49 -9.99 16.00
C GLN A 119 -1.69 -8.48 16.24
N VAL A 120 -1.70 -7.67 15.17
CA VAL A 120 -2.03 -6.24 15.25
C VAL A 120 -3.46 -6.03 15.76
N ALA A 121 -4.44 -6.80 15.26
CA ALA A 121 -5.82 -6.74 15.75
C ALA A 121 -5.91 -7.10 17.23
N ASP A 122 -5.20 -8.16 17.64
CA ASP A 122 -5.18 -8.64 19.02
C ASP A 122 -4.59 -7.59 19.98
N TRP A 123 -3.48 -6.95 19.60
CA TRP A 123 -2.88 -5.84 20.36
C TRP A 123 -3.83 -4.64 20.50
N LEU A 124 -4.64 -4.39 19.48
CA LEU A 124 -5.61 -3.29 19.48
C LEU A 124 -6.96 -3.68 20.13
N GLY A 125 -7.18 -4.96 20.45
CA GLY A 125 -8.49 -5.43 20.92
C GLY A 125 -9.60 -5.32 19.86
N ILE A 126 -9.26 -5.42 18.58
CA ILE A 126 -10.21 -5.39 17.47
C ILE A 126 -10.57 -6.82 17.07
N ALA A 127 -11.87 -7.08 16.91
CA ALA A 127 -12.39 -8.39 16.56
C ALA A 127 -12.31 -8.66 15.06
N GLY A 128 -12.20 -9.95 14.72
CA GLY A 128 -12.20 -10.44 13.34
C GLY A 128 -10.84 -10.33 12.65
N THR A 129 -10.76 -10.93 11.47
CA THR A 129 -9.54 -10.91 10.67
C THR A 129 -9.35 -9.53 10.03
N PRO A 130 -8.16 -8.93 10.06
CA PRO A 130 -7.92 -7.67 9.36
C PRO A 130 -7.87 -7.82 7.84
N TRP A 131 -8.15 -6.74 7.13
CA TRP A 131 -7.76 -6.59 5.73
C TRP A 131 -6.28 -6.29 5.66
N THR A 132 -5.56 -6.91 4.73
CA THR A 132 -4.15 -6.60 4.49
C THR A 132 -3.97 -6.22 3.04
N VAL A 133 -3.30 -5.10 2.79
CA VAL A 133 -3.01 -4.63 1.45
C VAL A 133 -1.53 -4.30 1.36
N SER A 134 -0.87 -4.82 0.33
CA SER A 134 0.54 -4.56 0.06
C SER A 134 0.73 -4.21 -1.40
N THR A 135 1.11 -2.98 -1.67
CA THR A 135 1.45 -2.46 -3.01
C THR A 135 2.77 -1.72 -2.95
N THR A 136 3.75 -2.26 -2.21
CA THR A 136 5.02 -1.59 -1.87
C THR A 136 4.75 -0.24 -1.17
N CYS A 137 5.37 0.84 -1.62
CA CYS A 137 5.30 2.14 -0.96
C CYS A 137 3.89 2.75 -0.97
N THR A 138 3.02 2.35 -1.91
CA THR A 138 1.63 2.81 -1.99
C THR A 138 0.66 2.02 -1.10
N SER A 139 1.14 1.06 -0.29
CA SER A 139 0.28 0.19 0.54
C SER A 139 -0.70 0.98 1.40
N GLY A 140 -0.26 2.07 2.04
CA GLY A 140 -1.12 2.94 2.83
C GLY A 140 -2.26 3.57 2.03
N PHE A 141 -1.99 4.06 0.81
CA PHE A 141 -3.03 4.62 -0.07
C PHE A 141 -3.96 3.55 -0.61
N ALA A 142 -3.44 2.37 -0.94
CA ALA A 142 -4.25 1.23 -1.36
C ALA A 142 -5.21 0.76 -0.25
N ALA A 143 -4.76 0.74 1.00
CA ALA A 143 -5.61 0.43 2.15
C ALA A 143 -6.66 1.52 2.42
N ILE A 144 -6.29 2.80 2.34
CA ILE A 144 -7.23 3.93 2.41
C ILE A 144 -8.27 3.85 1.29
N ASP A 145 -7.84 3.56 0.07
CA ASP A 145 -8.73 3.43 -1.08
C ASP A 145 -9.72 2.27 -0.92
N ALA A 146 -9.25 1.10 -0.49
CA ALA A 146 -10.10 -0.05 -0.24
C ALA A 146 -11.15 0.25 0.83
N ALA A 147 -10.72 0.78 1.98
CA ALA A 147 -11.60 1.16 3.07
C ALA A 147 -12.63 2.23 2.64
N ALA A 148 -12.17 3.29 1.98
CA ALA A 148 -13.04 4.37 1.51
C ALA A 148 -14.03 3.89 0.44
N SER A 149 -13.63 2.98 -0.45
CA SER A 149 -14.52 2.40 -1.46
C SER A 149 -15.68 1.64 -0.80
N LEU A 150 -15.39 0.84 0.23
CA LEU A 150 -16.42 0.13 1.00
C LEU A 150 -17.33 1.08 1.78
N ILE A 151 -16.79 2.16 2.36
CA ILE A 151 -17.59 3.19 3.05
C ILE A 151 -18.51 3.93 2.08
N ARG A 152 -18.00 4.36 0.91
CA ARG A 152 -18.79 5.08 -0.11
C ARG A 152 -19.99 4.27 -0.58
N GLN A 153 -19.83 2.94 -0.67
CA GLN A 153 -20.89 2.01 -1.05
C GLN A 153 -21.78 1.56 0.11
N GLY A 154 -21.51 2.01 1.32
CA GLY A 154 -22.28 1.66 2.52
C GLY A 154 -22.11 0.21 2.97
N VAL A 155 -21.02 -0.46 2.58
CA VAL A 155 -20.69 -1.82 3.04
C VAL A 155 -20.21 -1.78 4.50
N ILE A 156 -19.52 -0.71 4.89
CA ILE A 156 -19.09 -0.41 6.26
C ILE A 156 -19.29 1.09 6.55
N ASP A 157 -19.48 1.47 7.80
CA ASP A 157 -19.65 2.89 8.16
C ASP A 157 -18.34 3.60 8.50
N ARG A 158 -17.34 2.82 8.89
CA ARG A 158 -16.03 3.29 9.36
C ARG A 158 -14.97 2.24 9.11
N ALA A 159 -13.72 2.67 9.11
CA ALA A 159 -12.57 1.80 8.98
C ALA A 159 -11.36 2.40 9.69
N LEU A 160 -10.61 1.54 10.36
CA LEU A 160 -9.30 1.86 10.88
C LEU A 160 -8.24 1.43 9.87
N VAL A 161 -7.43 2.35 9.36
CA VAL A 161 -6.31 2.02 8.48
C VAL A 161 -5.01 2.30 9.21
N ILE A 162 -4.12 1.31 9.33
CA ILE A 162 -2.81 1.43 9.97
C ILE A 162 -1.71 1.08 8.97
N GLY A 163 -0.82 2.03 8.72
CA GLY A 163 0.44 1.81 8.01
C GLY A 163 1.54 1.41 9.00
N ILE A 164 2.22 0.30 8.75
CA ILE A 164 3.24 -0.26 9.64
C ILE A 164 4.50 -0.57 8.83
N GLU A 165 5.61 0.07 9.21
CA GLU A 165 6.93 -0.24 8.67
C GLU A 165 7.98 -0.08 9.77
N LEU A 166 8.60 -1.19 10.17
CA LEU A 166 9.67 -1.23 11.16
C LEU A 166 10.96 -1.76 10.53
N ALA A 167 12.07 -1.48 11.19
CA ALA A 167 13.39 -1.86 10.74
C ALA A 167 13.53 -3.37 10.58
N ASN A 168 14.17 -3.77 9.50
CA ASN A 168 14.54 -5.13 9.18
C ASN A 168 15.74 -5.10 8.20
N ASP A 169 16.63 -6.06 8.33
CA ASP A 169 17.90 -6.10 7.61
C ASP A 169 17.73 -6.59 6.17
N THR A 170 16.73 -7.43 5.92
CA THR A 170 16.39 -7.96 4.59
C THR A 170 16.03 -6.84 3.63
N THR A 171 15.17 -5.92 4.04
CA THR A 171 14.75 -4.80 3.20
C THR A 171 15.92 -3.87 2.95
N LEU A 172 16.71 -3.55 3.98
CA LEU A 172 17.89 -2.71 3.83
C LEU A 172 18.93 -3.33 2.89
N ALA A 173 19.26 -4.62 3.08
CA ALA A 173 20.17 -5.36 2.20
C ALA A 173 19.63 -5.44 0.76
N GLY A 174 18.32 -5.64 0.59
CA GLY A 174 17.67 -5.68 -0.70
C GLY A 174 17.82 -4.36 -1.46
N PHE A 175 17.53 -3.22 -0.83
CA PHE A 175 17.72 -1.90 -1.45
C PHE A 175 19.21 -1.56 -1.66
N ALA A 176 20.10 -2.00 -0.77
CA ALA A 176 21.55 -1.87 -0.93
C ALA A 176 22.05 -2.62 -2.17
N GLY A 177 21.61 -3.87 -2.36
CA GLY A 177 21.95 -4.71 -3.51
C GLY A 177 21.43 -4.17 -4.85
N LEU A 178 20.42 -3.29 -4.82
CA LEU A 178 19.93 -2.55 -5.99
C LEU A 178 20.68 -1.25 -6.25
N GLY A 179 21.59 -0.84 -5.34
CA GLY A 179 22.28 0.45 -5.42
C GLY A 179 21.35 1.66 -5.25
N LEU A 180 20.24 1.49 -4.52
CA LEU A 180 19.22 2.54 -4.36
C LEU A 180 19.36 3.35 -3.07
N LEU A 181 20.23 2.94 -2.14
CA LEU A 181 20.41 3.63 -0.86
C LEU A 181 21.45 4.74 -0.95
N ALA A 182 21.24 5.81 -0.18
CA ALA A 182 22.25 6.83 0.05
C ALA A 182 23.38 6.30 0.93
N ARG A 183 24.62 6.70 0.64
CA ARG A 183 25.79 6.35 1.48
C ARG A 183 25.90 7.25 2.70
N GLN A 184 25.54 8.52 2.57
CA GLN A 184 25.47 9.48 3.66
C GLN A 184 24.16 10.28 3.60
N ALA A 185 23.74 10.85 4.73
CA ALA A 185 22.57 11.71 4.77
C ALA A 185 22.75 12.93 3.85
N GLY A 186 21.82 13.13 2.92
CA GLY A 186 21.88 14.21 1.92
C GLY A 186 22.54 13.82 0.58
N ASP A 187 23.12 12.62 0.48
CA ASP A 187 23.52 12.05 -0.82
C ASP A 187 22.29 11.70 -1.67
N LYS A 188 22.50 11.51 -2.98
CA LYS A 188 21.49 10.89 -3.85
C LYS A 188 21.30 9.42 -3.44
N GLY A 189 20.06 9.02 -3.21
CA GLY A 189 19.70 7.67 -2.77
C GLY A 189 18.73 7.68 -1.59
N LEU A 190 17.96 6.61 -1.45
CA LEU A 190 16.98 6.46 -0.38
C LEU A 190 17.66 6.42 0.99
N VAL A 191 17.12 7.19 1.94
CA VAL A 191 17.32 6.95 3.37
C VAL A 191 16.05 6.32 3.91
N LEU A 192 16.13 5.09 4.41
CA LEU A 192 14.96 4.39 4.93
C LEU A 192 14.59 4.88 6.34
N GLY A 193 13.34 4.69 6.71
CA GLY A 193 12.84 5.06 8.03
C GLY A 193 11.71 4.16 8.52
N GLU A 194 11.43 4.27 9.82
CA GLU A 194 10.36 3.54 10.49
C GLU A 194 9.15 4.45 10.74
N ALA A 195 7.96 3.91 10.60
CA ALA A 195 6.75 4.55 11.09
C ALA A 195 5.63 3.54 11.37
N VAL A 196 4.85 3.84 12.39
CA VAL A 196 3.50 3.34 12.58
C VAL A 196 2.58 4.56 12.56
N ALA A 197 1.61 4.58 11.65
CA ALA A 197 0.66 5.68 11.57
C ALA A 197 -0.72 5.13 11.27
N GLY A 198 -1.75 5.84 11.68
CA GLY A 198 -3.12 5.42 11.45
C GLY A 198 -4.06 6.56 11.08
N VAL A 199 -5.12 6.19 10.38
CA VAL A 199 -6.22 7.07 10.02
C VAL A 199 -7.54 6.36 10.29
N LEU A 200 -8.44 7.05 10.97
CA LEU A 200 -9.82 6.60 11.15
C LEU A 200 -10.69 7.25 10.08
N LEU A 201 -11.26 6.44 9.20
CA LEU A 201 -12.20 6.86 8.17
C LEU A 201 -13.63 6.61 8.64
N SER A 202 -14.54 7.54 8.35
CA SER A 202 -15.95 7.41 8.73
C SER A 202 -16.88 8.13 7.75
N ALA A 203 -18.05 7.55 7.51
CA ALA A 203 -19.14 8.23 6.80
C ALA A 203 -19.77 9.37 7.64
N ASN A 204 -19.71 9.23 8.97
CA ASN A 204 -20.52 10.00 9.92
C ASN A 204 -19.69 10.88 10.87
N ALA A 205 -18.40 11.06 10.60
CA ALA A 205 -17.55 11.92 11.42
C ALA A 205 -17.84 13.39 11.19
N ASP A 206 -17.82 14.18 12.27
CA ASP A 206 -17.69 15.63 12.16
C ASP A 206 -16.19 15.95 12.10
N SER A 207 -15.70 16.25 10.91
CA SER A 207 -14.27 16.44 10.64
C SER A 207 -14.04 17.51 9.60
N CYS A 208 -12.93 18.22 9.75
CA CYS A 208 -12.42 19.24 8.85
C CYS A 208 -11.99 18.68 7.48
N TRP A 209 -11.81 17.37 7.33
CA TRP A 209 -11.27 16.78 6.09
C TRP A 209 -12.17 15.68 5.52
N GLU A 210 -12.62 15.92 4.29
CA GLU A 210 -13.22 14.93 3.41
C GLU A 210 -12.13 14.28 2.55
N LEU A 211 -12.15 12.95 2.47
CA LEU A 211 -11.40 12.18 1.47
C LEU A 211 -12.18 12.24 0.15
N ALA A 212 -11.89 13.25 -0.68
CA ALA A 212 -12.60 13.48 -1.93
C ALA A 212 -12.32 12.37 -2.94
N ALA A 213 -11.05 11.98 -3.11
CA ALA A 213 -10.65 10.89 -4.00
C ALA A 213 -9.39 10.17 -3.50
N CYS A 214 -9.25 8.91 -3.90
CA CYS A 214 -7.99 8.16 -3.83
C CYS A 214 -7.92 7.28 -5.09
N ARG A 215 -6.79 7.32 -5.78
CA ARG A 215 -6.53 6.54 -7.01
C ARG A 215 -5.16 5.90 -6.95
N LEU A 216 -5.09 4.69 -7.46
CA LEU A 216 -3.88 3.92 -7.62
C LEU A 216 -3.60 3.74 -9.12
N GLY A 217 -2.32 3.64 -9.45
CA GLY A 217 -1.79 3.50 -10.80
C GLY A 217 -0.74 2.40 -10.87
N VAL A 218 -0.56 1.80 -12.04
CA VAL A 218 0.51 0.82 -12.32
C VAL A 218 1.34 1.30 -13.50
N ASP A 219 2.65 1.38 -13.33
CA ASP A 219 3.62 1.71 -14.37
C ASP A 219 4.54 0.51 -14.66
N GLY A 220 4.23 -0.22 -15.73
CA GLY A 220 4.97 -1.37 -16.19
C GLY A 220 6.32 -1.07 -16.86
N HIS A 221 6.88 0.13 -16.67
CA HIS A 221 8.12 0.58 -17.29
C HIS A 221 9.37 -0.14 -16.76
N SER A 222 9.61 -0.10 -15.45
CA SER A 222 10.82 -0.64 -14.83
C SER A 222 10.54 -1.14 -13.40
N PRO A 223 11.23 -2.21 -12.96
CA PRO A 223 11.10 -2.69 -11.57
C PRO A 223 11.62 -1.69 -10.53
N THR A 224 12.52 -0.78 -10.91
CA THR A 224 13.23 0.10 -9.98
C THR A 224 12.81 1.57 -10.05
N GLY A 225 11.87 1.91 -10.93
CA GLY A 225 11.41 3.31 -11.05
C GLY A 225 10.29 3.49 -12.06
N PRO A 226 9.60 4.63 -11.99
CA PRO A 226 8.59 5.01 -12.97
C PRO A 226 9.23 5.32 -14.33
N ALA A 227 8.40 5.43 -15.35
CA ALA A 227 8.82 5.98 -16.62
C ALA A 227 9.30 7.44 -16.48
N PRO A 228 10.40 7.83 -17.16
CA PRO A 228 10.94 9.18 -17.06
C PRO A 228 9.96 10.29 -17.49
N ASP A 229 9.01 9.98 -18.38
CA ASP A 229 7.98 10.92 -18.82
C ASP A 229 6.90 11.21 -17.76
N GLY A 230 6.87 10.45 -16.66
CA GLY A 230 5.90 10.59 -15.59
C GLY A 230 4.46 10.29 -16.01
N ARG A 231 4.22 9.63 -17.16
CA ARG A 231 2.87 9.52 -17.76
C ARG A 231 1.83 8.87 -16.83
N VAL A 232 2.23 7.86 -16.06
CA VAL A 232 1.33 7.17 -15.13
C VAL A 232 1.13 7.98 -13.85
N ILE A 233 2.14 8.71 -13.39
CA ILE A 233 2.03 9.65 -12.27
C ILE A 233 1.01 10.73 -12.63
N ARG A 234 1.14 11.33 -13.81
CA ARG A 234 0.17 12.29 -14.37
C ARG A 234 -1.22 11.68 -14.46
N ALA A 235 -1.37 10.52 -15.11
CA ALA A 235 -2.68 9.88 -15.28
C ALA A 235 -3.37 9.58 -13.95
N THR A 236 -2.61 9.17 -12.92
CA THR A 236 -3.15 8.89 -11.59
C THR A 236 -3.60 10.17 -10.88
N MET A 237 -2.83 11.27 -11.00
CA MET A 237 -3.23 12.59 -10.47
C MET A 237 -4.47 13.12 -11.19
N ASP A 238 -4.49 13.10 -12.53
CA ASP A 238 -5.63 13.53 -13.35
C ASP A 238 -6.90 12.74 -12.98
N ALA A 239 -6.78 11.43 -12.79
CA ALA A 239 -7.88 10.57 -12.38
C ALA A 239 -8.39 10.89 -10.97
N ALA A 240 -7.50 11.21 -10.02
CA ALA A 240 -7.90 11.59 -8.66
C ALA A 240 -8.59 12.96 -8.63
N LEU A 241 -8.11 13.92 -9.44
CA LEU A 241 -8.75 15.22 -9.61
C LEU A 241 -10.14 15.09 -10.25
N ALA A 242 -10.27 14.25 -11.29
CA ALA A 242 -11.54 13.96 -11.92
C ALA A 242 -12.54 13.30 -10.95
N ASP A 243 -12.12 12.29 -10.17
CA ASP A 243 -12.95 11.64 -9.14
C ASP A 243 -13.39 12.65 -8.06
N ALA A 244 -12.56 13.64 -7.73
CA ALA A 244 -12.87 14.68 -6.76
C ALA A 244 -13.74 15.82 -7.33
N GLY A 245 -13.94 15.86 -8.66
CA GLY A 245 -14.59 16.96 -9.36
C GLY A 245 -13.81 18.27 -9.28
N LEU A 246 -12.48 18.21 -9.25
CA LEU A 246 -11.59 19.36 -9.14
C LEU A 246 -10.74 19.52 -10.41
N ARG A 247 -10.30 20.74 -10.66
CA ARG A 247 -9.29 21.10 -11.65
C ARG A 247 -7.92 21.21 -10.98
N ALA A 248 -6.85 21.17 -11.78
CA ALA A 248 -5.49 21.39 -11.29
C ALA A 248 -5.36 22.73 -10.54
N ASP A 249 -5.97 23.80 -11.08
CA ASP A 249 -5.96 25.15 -10.49
C ASP A 249 -6.70 25.26 -9.14
N ASP A 250 -7.50 24.24 -8.76
CA ASP A 250 -8.21 24.23 -7.48
C ASP A 250 -7.34 23.72 -6.32
N ILE A 251 -6.19 23.10 -6.61
CA ILE A 251 -5.30 22.53 -5.61
C ILE A 251 -4.45 23.64 -4.99
N ASP A 252 -4.49 23.74 -3.67
CA ASP A 252 -3.74 24.75 -2.93
C ASP A 252 -2.36 24.23 -2.50
N LEU A 253 -2.29 22.95 -2.15
CA LEU A 253 -1.09 22.30 -1.62
C LEU A 253 -0.92 20.89 -2.20
N LEU A 254 0.25 20.65 -2.79
CA LEU A 254 0.69 19.35 -3.29
C LEU A 254 1.74 18.75 -2.36
N LYS A 255 1.40 17.65 -1.70
CA LYS A 255 2.39 16.79 -1.05
C LYS A 255 3.03 15.93 -2.14
N LEU A 256 4.30 16.19 -2.43
CA LEU A 256 5.12 15.40 -3.35
C LEU A 256 5.53 14.07 -2.70
N HIS A 257 5.75 13.04 -3.52
CA HIS A 257 6.51 11.88 -3.06
C HIS A 257 7.85 12.37 -2.49
N GLY A 258 8.54 13.28 -3.18
CA GLY A 258 9.80 13.86 -2.71
C GLY A 258 10.86 12.77 -2.65
N GLY A 259 11.35 12.39 -3.82
CA GLY A 259 12.23 11.23 -3.97
C GLY A 259 13.71 11.60 -3.86
N ASP A 260 14.44 10.84 -3.06
CA ASP A 260 15.90 10.92 -3.00
C ASP A 260 16.57 10.25 -4.22
N LEU A 261 15.78 9.56 -5.05
CA LEU A 261 16.20 8.96 -6.32
C LEU A 261 15.98 9.92 -7.49
N ALA A 262 17.03 10.16 -8.28
CA ALA A 262 16.99 11.07 -9.42
C ALA A 262 15.91 10.71 -10.46
N ALA A 263 15.78 9.44 -10.82
CA ALA A 263 14.79 8.98 -11.79
C ALA A 263 13.34 9.23 -11.33
N THR A 264 13.06 9.00 -10.03
CA THR A 264 11.74 9.26 -9.45
C THR A 264 11.45 10.75 -9.39
N ALA A 265 12.43 11.56 -8.98
CA ALA A 265 12.28 13.01 -8.92
C ALA A 265 12.06 13.64 -10.31
N GLU A 266 12.75 13.13 -11.33
CA GLU A 266 12.57 13.56 -12.72
C GLU A 266 11.16 13.23 -13.23
N ALA A 267 10.73 11.97 -13.09
CA ALA A 267 9.39 11.54 -13.50
C ALA A 267 8.27 12.29 -12.74
N GLU A 268 8.43 12.50 -11.43
CA GLU A 268 7.49 13.30 -10.63
C GLU A 268 7.44 14.75 -11.12
N SER A 269 8.60 15.36 -11.39
CA SER A 269 8.68 16.73 -11.92
C SER A 269 8.00 16.87 -13.29
N CYS A 270 8.22 15.92 -14.21
CA CYS A 270 7.55 15.88 -15.50
C CYS A 270 6.03 15.78 -15.34
N ALA A 271 5.55 14.89 -14.47
CA ALA A 271 4.13 14.71 -14.22
C ALA A 271 3.49 15.96 -13.59
N VAL A 272 4.12 16.56 -12.58
CA VAL A 272 3.64 17.80 -11.94
C VAL A 272 3.59 18.94 -12.96
N SER A 273 4.62 19.09 -13.78
CA SER A 273 4.65 20.10 -14.84
C SER A 273 3.50 19.91 -15.84
N ALA A 274 3.19 18.65 -16.19
CA ALA A 274 2.15 18.33 -17.15
C ALA A 274 0.72 18.42 -16.60
N VAL A 275 0.52 18.34 -15.28
CA VAL A 275 -0.79 18.53 -14.62
C VAL A 275 -1.06 20.00 -14.35
N PHE A 276 -0.08 20.72 -13.77
CA PHE A 276 -0.29 22.08 -13.24
C PHE A 276 0.22 23.20 -14.16
N GLY A 277 1.06 22.89 -15.15
CA GLY A 277 1.69 23.90 -16.00
C GLY A 277 2.47 24.92 -15.17
N ASP A 278 2.20 26.21 -15.43
CA ASP A 278 2.81 27.35 -14.74
C ASP A 278 2.13 27.67 -13.40
N ALA A 279 0.88 27.23 -13.20
CA ALA A 279 0.09 27.50 -11.99
C ALA A 279 0.33 26.43 -10.91
N ARG A 280 1.59 26.24 -10.52
CA ARG A 280 1.95 25.20 -9.54
C ARG A 280 1.45 25.56 -8.14
N PRO A 281 0.81 24.62 -7.43
CA PRO A 281 0.45 24.83 -6.02
C PRO A 281 1.70 24.94 -5.14
N ALA A 282 1.52 25.35 -3.89
CA ALA A 282 2.55 25.16 -2.89
C ALA A 282 2.90 23.67 -2.79
N THR A 283 4.17 23.34 -2.51
CA THR A 283 4.61 21.94 -2.42
C THR A 283 5.24 21.63 -1.07
N ILE A 284 5.02 20.42 -0.57
CA ILE A 284 5.66 19.90 0.65
C ILE A 284 6.09 18.44 0.45
N SER A 285 7.15 18.02 1.13
CA SER A 285 7.56 16.61 1.22
C SER A 285 8.08 16.32 2.62
N PHE A 286 8.06 15.05 3.03
CA PHE A 286 8.50 14.66 4.38
C PHE A 286 9.65 13.67 4.40
N LYS A 287 10.01 12.98 3.31
CA LYS A 287 11.02 11.90 3.34
C LYS A 287 12.39 12.35 3.83
N HIS A 288 12.77 13.61 3.59
CA HIS A 288 13.99 14.20 4.14
C HIS A 288 13.98 14.36 5.68
N ARG A 289 12.83 14.15 6.35
CA ARG A 289 12.63 14.32 7.81
C ARG A 289 12.42 13.01 8.55
N LEU A 290 11.78 12.02 7.93
CA LEU A 290 11.49 10.72 8.55
C LEU A 290 11.96 9.51 7.74
N GLY A 291 12.68 9.75 6.65
CA GLY A 291 13.07 8.71 5.70
C GLY A 291 11.91 8.21 4.86
N HIS A 292 12.23 7.23 4.02
CA HIS A 292 11.24 6.49 3.27
C HIS A 292 10.71 5.32 4.12
N THR A 293 9.49 5.47 4.61
CA THR A 293 8.80 4.50 5.48
C THR A 293 8.00 3.45 4.72
N LEU A 294 8.40 3.18 3.47
CA LEU A 294 7.86 2.12 2.60
C LEU A 294 6.33 1.97 2.69
N GLY A 295 5.82 0.82 3.15
CA GLY A 295 4.38 0.54 3.18
C GLY A 295 3.58 1.51 4.04
N ALA A 296 4.21 2.09 5.06
CA ALA A 296 3.59 3.08 5.94
C ALA A 296 3.57 4.51 5.36
N SER A 297 4.34 4.81 4.30
CA SER A 297 4.53 6.18 3.78
C SER A 297 3.22 6.90 3.47
N GLY A 298 2.25 6.22 2.84
CA GLY A 298 0.95 6.84 2.55
C GLY A 298 0.22 7.36 3.79
N VAL A 299 0.11 6.54 4.84
CA VAL A 299 -0.60 6.90 6.07
C VAL A 299 0.25 7.85 6.94
N ALA A 300 1.55 7.60 7.04
CA ALA A 300 2.47 8.42 7.83
C ALA A 300 2.54 9.85 7.29
N GLU A 301 2.72 10.04 5.99
CA GLU A 301 2.79 11.37 5.39
C GLU A 301 1.44 12.09 5.39
N LEU A 302 0.32 11.36 5.28
CA LEU A 302 -1.03 11.91 5.46
C LEU A 302 -1.22 12.43 6.90
N SER A 303 -0.91 11.60 7.90
CA SER A 303 -1.06 11.97 9.31
C SER A 303 -0.19 13.19 9.68
N LEU A 304 1.04 13.28 9.16
CA LEU A 304 1.92 14.44 9.34
C LEU A 304 1.38 15.69 8.68
N LEU A 305 0.91 15.57 7.42
CA LEU A 305 0.34 16.70 6.71
C LEU A 305 -0.84 17.28 7.48
N LEU A 306 -1.76 16.45 7.94
CA LEU A 306 -2.92 16.90 8.69
C LEU A 306 -2.53 17.49 10.05
N ALA A 307 -1.53 16.93 10.74
CA ALA A 307 -1.03 17.48 11.99
C ALA A 307 -0.34 18.83 11.82
N VAL A 308 0.35 19.07 10.70
CA VAL A 308 0.98 20.37 10.38
C VAL A 308 -0.07 21.43 10.05
N LEU A 309 -1.18 21.03 9.42
CA LEU A 309 -2.28 21.92 9.06
C LEU A 309 -3.26 22.18 10.21
N ASP A 310 -3.22 21.35 11.25
CA ASP A 310 -4.10 21.47 12.41
C ASP A 310 -3.91 22.82 13.12
N GLY A 311 -5.02 23.46 13.51
CA GLY A 311 -5.02 24.75 14.19
C GLY A 311 -4.58 25.96 13.35
N GLN A 312 -4.26 25.81 12.06
CA GLN A 312 -3.95 26.97 11.20
C GLN A 312 -5.19 27.84 11.00
N ALA A 313 -5.01 29.17 11.02
CA ALA A 313 -6.13 30.11 10.85
C ALA A 313 -6.75 30.07 9.44
N GLN A 314 -5.94 29.75 8.43
CA GLN A 314 -6.35 29.64 7.02
C GLN A 314 -5.66 28.45 6.37
N PRO A 315 -6.10 27.21 6.67
CA PRO A 315 -5.52 26.02 6.05
C PRO A 315 -5.88 25.99 4.55
N PRO A 316 -5.07 25.32 3.71
CA PRO A 316 -5.42 25.11 2.31
C PRO A 316 -6.75 24.33 2.19
N ARG A 317 -7.54 24.61 1.16
CA ARG A 317 -8.88 24.03 0.98
C ARG A 317 -8.84 22.70 0.25
N HIS A 318 -7.96 22.53 -0.72
CA HIS A 318 -7.78 21.29 -1.46
C HIS A 318 -6.32 20.85 -1.43
N LEU A 319 -6.11 19.60 -1.02
CA LEU A 319 -4.80 18.98 -0.94
C LEU A 319 -4.73 17.86 -1.96
N LEU A 320 -3.60 17.75 -2.66
CA LEU A 320 -3.27 16.56 -3.44
C LEU A 320 -2.01 15.93 -2.82
N LEU A 321 -2.06 14.63 -2.53
CA LEU A 321 -0.93 13.87 -2.05
C LEU A 321 -0.54 12.85 -3.12
N ASN A 322 0.68 12.97 -3.64
CA ASN A 322 1.27 12.02 -4.57
C ASN A 322 2.21 11.06 -3.85
N LEU A 323 2.28 9.83 -4.36
CA LEU A 323 3.21 8.81 -3.89
C LEU A 323 3.63 7.90 -5.06
N VAL A 324 4.94 7.80 -5.26
CA VAL A 324 5.55 6.87 -6.22
C VAL A 324 6.18 5.72 -5.45
N GLY A 325 5.84 4.50 -5.81
CA GLY A 325 6.37 3.29 -5.20
C GLY A 325 7.32 2.55 -6.12
N PHE A 326 8.10 1.69 -5.49
CA PHE A 326 8.95 0.74 -6.18
C PHE A 326 8.09 -0.21 -7.05
N GLY A 327 8.64 -0.71 -8.16
CA GLY A 327 7.90 -1.54 -9.10
C GLY A 327 6.79 -0.81 -9.87
N GLY A 328 6.78 0.52 -9.86
CA GLY A 328 5.85 1.33 -10.66
C GLY A 328 4.45 1.48 -10.07
N SER A 329 4.27 1.19 -8.78
CA SER A 329 3.00 1.52 -8.10
C SER A 329 2.88 3.03 -7.88
N ILE A 330 1.77 3.64 -8.28
CA ILE A 330 1.53 5.08 -8.15
C ILE A 330 0.28 5.29 -7.30
N GLY A 331 0.25 6.33 -6.48
CA GLY A 331 -0.94 6.71 -5.71
C GLY A 331 -1.15 8.23 -5.67
N ALA A 332 -2.40 8.64 -5.84
CA ALA A 332 -2.84 10.03 -5.72
C ALA A 332 -4.07 10.11 -4.81
N LEU A 333 -4.02 10.95 -3.79
CA LEU A 333 -5.09 11.12 -2.81
C LEU A 333 -5.45 12.60 -2.71
N VAL A 334 -6.74 12.92 -2.87
CA VAL A 334 -7.26 14.28 -2.80
C VAL A 334 -8.08 14.46 -1.52
N LEU A 335 -7.75 15.50 -0.75
CA LEU A 335 -8.53 15.94 0.39
C LEU A 335 -9.20 17.27 0.09
N ARG A 336 -10.41 17.42 0.61
CA ARG A 336 -11.15 18.69 0.62
C ARG A 336 -11.41 19.08 2.07
N ALA A 337 -11.13 20.34 2.40
CA ALA A 337 -11.56 20.92 3.66
C ALA A 337 -13.09 20.94 3.70
N SER A 338 -13.68 20.22 4.64
CA SER A 338 -15.12 20.26 4.88
C SER A 338 -15.43 21.52 5.68
N PRO A 339 -16.43 22.34 5.29
CA PRO A 339 -16.98 23.30 6.24
C PRO A 339 -17.46 22.52 7.46
N ALA A 340 -17.10 22.98 8.66
CA ALA A 340 -17.56 22.36 9.91
C ALA A 340 -19.08 22.15 9.82
N ALA A 341 -19.54 20.93 10.08
CA ALA A 341 -20.95 20.62 9.93
C ALA A 341 -21.73 21.48 10.93
N THR A 342 -22.58 22.39 10.43
CA THR A 342 -23.59 23.01 11.28
C THR A 342 -24.50 21.91 11.78
N SER A 343 -24.54 21.74 13.09
CA SER A 343 -25.26 20.68 13.79
C SER A 343 -26.75 20.68 13.45
N ALA A 344 -27.15 19.92 12.43
CA ALA A 344 -28.51 19.43 12.19
C ALA A 344 -28.54 18.56 10.91
N GLN A 345 -27.92 17.38 10.95
CA GLN A 345 -28.35 16.30 10.06
C GLN A 345 -28.98 15.23 10.91
N THR A 346 -30.29 15.08 10.75
CA THR A 346 -31.10 14.01 11.31
C THR A 346 -30.43 12.67 11.01
N LYS A 347 -30.12 11.95 12.09
CA LYS A 347 -29.62 10.58 12.08
C LYS A 347 -30.70 9.71 11.43
N GLU A 348 -30.64 9.52 10.11
CA GLU A 348 -31.51 8.53 9.47
C GLU A 348 -31.11 7.16 10.00
N PRO A 349 -32.05 6.38 10.57
CA PRO A 349 -31.75 5.03 11.01
C PRO A 349 -31.39 4.20 9.77
N CYS A 350 -30.13 3.77 9.70
CA CYS A 350 -29.70 2.77 8.74
C CYS A 350 -30.41 1.47 9.11
N THR A 351 -31.35 1.03 8.28
CA THR A 351 -31.86 -0.33 8.36
C THR A 351 -30.69 -1.27 8.12
N ASP A 352 -30.50 -2.21 9.05
CA ASP A 352 -29.56 -3.33 8.95
C ASP A 352 -30.03 -4.29 7.84
N GLU A 353 -29.95 -3.81 6.60
CA GLU A 353 -29.96 -4.66 5.43
C GLU A 353 -28.56 -5.28 5.38
N GLY A 354 -28.46 -6.55 5.78
CA GLY A 354 -27.24 -7.35 5.62
C GLY A 354 -26.64 -7.20 4.21
N PRO A 355 -25.36 -7.56 4.03
CA PRO A 355 -24.58 -7.22 2.84
C PRO A 355 -25.39 -7.44 1.58
N ARG A 356 -25.76 -6.35 0.89
CA ARG A 356 -26.48 -6.43 -0.37
C ARG A 356 -25.66 -7.32 -1.29
N SER A 357 -26.22 -8.48 -1.62
CA SER A 357 -25.65 -9.38 -2.62
C SER A 357 -25.63 -8.61 -3.94
N ILE A 358 -24.48 -8.05 -4.28
CA ILE A 358 -24.26 -7.48 -5.60
C ILE A 358 -24.08 -8.70 -6.50
N ALA A 359 -25.14 -9.03 -7.24
CA ALA A 359 -25.10 -10.05 -8.27
C ALA A 359 -24.15 -9.56 -9.37
N ALA A 360 -22.86 -9.85 -9.22
CA ALA A 360 -21.91 -9.74 -10.31
C ALA A 360 -22.28 -10.81 -11.34
N HIS A 361 -22.36 -10.43 -12.61
CA HIS A 361 -22.30 -11.39 -13.69
C HIS A 361 -20.93 -12.08 -13.62
N GLU A 362 -20.83 -13.18 -12.85
CA GLU A 362 -19.61 -13.97 -12.77
C GLU A 362 -19.35 -14.57 -14.15
N CYS A 363 -18.26 -14.14 -14.77
CA CYS A 363 -17.71 -14.83 -15.93
C CYS A 363 -17.02 -16.13 -15.48
N ALA A 364 -16.70 -17.00 -16.45
CA ALA A 364 -16.13 -18.33 -16.23
C ALA A 364 -14.99 -18.34 -15.19
N ARG A 365 -15.12 -19.26 -14.22
CA ARG A 365 -14.06 -19.57 -13.26
C ARG A 365 -12.91 -20.25 -13.97
N ILE A 366 -11.70 -19.70 -13.85
CA ILE A 366 -10.48 -20.29 -14.39
C ILE A 366 -9.63 -20.80 -13.24
N ALA A 367 -9.28 -22.08 -13.27
CA ALA A 367 -8.41 -22.70 -12.29
C ALA A 367 -7.24 -23.39 -12.99
N LEU A 368 -6.02 -23.08 -12.54
CA LEU A 368 -4.79 -23.70 -13.02
C LEU A 368 -4.12 -24.44 -11.87
N ALA A 369 -3.64 -25.66 -12.13
CA ALA A 369 -2.75 -26.41 -11.27
C ALA A 369 -1.56 -26.85 -12.13
N LEU A 370 -0.38 -26.30 -11.85
CA LEU A 370 0.79 -26.39 -12.72
C LEU A 370 1.98 -26.89 -11.90
N ASP A 371 2.78 -27.80 -12.44
CA ASP A 371 4.11 -28.02 -11.88
C ASP A 371 5.07 -26.88 -12.23
N SER A 372 6.25 -26.86 -11.62
CA SER A 372 7.23 -25.79 -11.86
C SER A 372 7.70 -25.72 -13.32
N THR A 373 7.82 -26.85 -14.02
CA THR A 373 8.26 -26.88 -15.43
C THR A 373 7.20 -26.27 -16.33
N GLU A 374 5.94 -26.66 -16.12
CA GLU A 374 4.79 -26.16 -16.87
C GLU A 374 4.56 -24.66 -16.63
N LEU A 375 4.59 -24.22 -15.37
CA LEU A 375 4.46 -22.80 -15.01
C LEU A 375 5.51 -21.96 -15.72
N ASN A 376 6.77 -22.38 -15.62
CA ASN A 376 7.91 -21.74 -16.25
C ASN A 376 7.76 -21.65 -17.78
N ALA A 377 7.34 -22.75 -18.42
CA ALA A 377 7.15 -22.80 -19.86
C ALA A 377 6.03 -21.86 -20.33
N ARG A 378 4.88 -21.86 -19.63
CA ARG A 378 3.76 -20.97 -19.93
C ARG A 378 4.13 -19.51 -19.74
N ALA A 379 4.70 -19.13 -18.59
CA ALA A 379 5.08 -17.75 -18.31
C ALA A 379 6.10 -17.23 -19.33
N ARG A 380 7.07 -18.05 -19.75
CA ARG A 380 8.01 -17.69 -20.83
C ARG A 380 7.34 -17.52 -22.17
N ALA A 381 6.38 -18.38 -22.53
CA ALA A 381 5.63 -18.26 -23.78
C ALA A 381 4.82 -16.96 -23.83
N VAL A 382 4.12 -16.61 -22.74
CA VAL A 382 3.38 -15.35 -22.63
C VAL A 382 4.32 -14.15 -22.71
N ALA A 383 5.42 -14.16 -21.95
CA ALA A 383 6.41 -13.09 -21.96
C ALA A 383 7.02 -12.87 -23.36
N ALA A 384 7.31 -13.96 -24.09
CA ALA A 384 7.79 -13.90 -25.47
C ALA A 384 6.74 -13.30 -26.42
N ALA A 385 5.48 -13.70 -26.30
CA ALA A 385 4.38 -13.21 -27.13
C ALA A 385 4.15 -11.69 -26.99
N ILE A 386 4.35 -11.15 -25.79
CA ILE A 386 4.18 -9.71 -25.50
C ILE A 386 5.50 -8.91 -25.55
N SER A 387 6.59 -9.52 -26.05
CA SER A 387 7.93 -8.90 -26.08
C SER A 387 8.39 -8.33 -24.72
N ALA A 388 7.99 -8.98 -23.63
CA ALA A 388 8.48 -8.67 -22.29
C ALA A 388 9.92 -9.21 -22.13
N PRO A 389 10.77 -8.53 -21.36
CA PRO A 389 12.07 -9.07 -21.02
C PRO A 389 11.90 -10.43 -20.33
N PRO A 390 12.86 -11.36 -20.49
CA PRO A 390 12.83 -12.64 -19.81
C PRO A 390 12.62 -12.42 -18.31
N LEU A 391 11.71 -13.19 -17.71
CA LEU A 391 11.43 -13.24 -16.27
C LEU A 391 12.59 -13.91 -15.50
N ARG A 392 13.83 -13.53 -15.80
CA ARG A 392 15.04 -13.99 -15.12
C ARG A 392 14.96 -13.46 -13.69
N ARG A 393 14.36 -14.24 -12.78
CA ARG A 393 14.07 -13.96 -11.35
C ARG A 393 12.66 -13.45 -11.03
N ALA A 394 11.67 -13.64 -11.90
CA ALA A 394 10.29 -13.53 -11.41
C ALA A 394 9.99 -14.78 -10.57
N GLY A 395 9.65 -14.60 -9.29
CA GLY A 395 9.28 -15.73 -8.44
C GLY A 395 8.01 -16.42 -8.96
N ALA A 396 7.75 -17.63 -8.46
CA ALA A 396 6.59 -18.42 -8.87
C ALA A 396 5.25 -17.68 -8.72
N LEU A 397 5.15 -16.74 -7.76
CA LEU A 397 3.99 -15.85 -7.63
C LEU A 397 3.76 -15.01 -8.90
N SER A 398 4.81 -14.35 -9.38
CA SER A 398 4.76 -13.48 -10.54
C SER A 398 4.47 -14.25 -11.83
N GLU A 399 5.09 -15.41 -12.00
CA GLU A 399 4.84 -16.31 -13.14
C GLU A 399 3.39 -16.80 -13.14
N LEU A 400 2.86 -17.15 -11.97
CA LEU A 400 1.51 -17.69 -11.82
C LEU A 400 0.45 -16.62 -12.01
N CYS A 401 0.72 -15.38 -11.58
CA CYS A 401 -0.10 -14.22 -11.93
C CYS A 401 -0.16 -14.02 -13.45
N LEU A 402 0.99 -14.02 -14.14
CA LEU A 402 1.03 -13.82 -15.58
C LEU A 402 0.28 -14.92 -16.34
N ALA A 403 0.51 -16.19 -15.99
CA ALA A 403 -0.16 -17.33 -16.61
C ALA A 403 -1.68 -17.34 -16.33
N GLY A 404 -2.08 -17.00 -15.11
CA GLY A 404 -3.50 -16.93 -14.73
C GLY A 404 -4.24 -15.81 -15.44
N VAL A 405 -3.64 -14.62 -15.51
CA VAL A 405 -4.24 -13.48 -16.22
C VAL A 405 -4.31 -13.74 -17.73
N ASP A 406 -3.25 -14.30 -18.33
CA ASP A 406 -3.28 -14.67 -19.76
C ASP A 406 -4.40 -15.67 -20.08
N ALA A 407 -4.64 -16.64 -19.20
CA ALA A 407 -5.74 -17.59 -19.35
C ALA A 407 -7.13 -16.93 -19.22
N CYS A 408 -7.23 -15.82 -18.48
CA CYS A 408 -8.47 -15.04 -18.35
C CYS A 408 -8.70 -14.08 -19.51
N ALA A 409 -7.63 -13.69 -20.21
CA ALA A 409 -7.68 -12.55 -21.09
C ALA A 409 -8.38 -12.85 -22.42
N THR A 410 -9.42 -12.10 -22.72
CA THR A 410 -10.19 -12.21 -23.98
C THR A 410 -9.65 -11.28 -25.08
N PRO A 411 -9.86 -11.58 -26.38
CA PRO A 411 -9.34 -10.76 -27.48
C PRO A 411 -9.77 -9.27 -27.44
N ASP A 412 -10.96 -8.99 -26.89
CA ASP A 412 -11.59 -7.66 -26.86
C ASP A 412 -11.14 -6.76 -25.67
N GLU A 413 -10.29 -7.25 -24.76
CA GLU A 413 -9.92 -6.54 -23.51
C GLU A 413 -8.95 -5.37 -23.68
N HIS A 414 -8.53 -5.06 -24.89
CA HIS A 414 -7.53 -4.02 -25.15
C HIS A 414 -8.04 -2.57 -24.91
N ALA A 415 -9.33 -2.37 -24.65
CA ALA A 415 -9.96 -1.03 -24.71
C ALA A 415 -10.60 -0.51 -23.40
N GLY A 416 -10.45 -1.17 -22.25
CA GLY A 416 -11.11 -0.75 -21.00
C GLY A 416 -10.22 -0.72 -19.76
N SER A 417 -10.45 0.25 -18.87
CA SER A 417 -9.85 0.31 -17.53
C SER A 417 -10.12 -0.99 -16.76
N THR A 418 -9.04 -1.63 -16.32
CA THR A 418 -9.06 -2.93 -15.64
C THR A 418 -8.27 -2.86 -14.34
N ALA A 419 -8.90 -3.29 -13.23
CA ALA A 419 -8.21 -3.51 -11.97
C ALA A 419 -7.97 -5.01 -11.71
N ILE A 420 -6.91 -5.31 -10.97
CA ILE A 420 -6.58 -6.66 -10.53
C ILE A 420 -6.46 -6.67 -8.99
N LEU A 421 -7.17 -7.60 -8.35
CA LEU A 421 -6.98 -7.98 -6.95
C LEU A 421 -6.40 -9.39 -6.89
N VAL A 422 -5.18 -9.53 -6.37
CA VAL A 422 -4.56 -10.83 -6.12
C VAL A 422 -4.48 -11.06 -4.62
N ALA A 423 -5.06 -12.16 -4.15
CA ALA A 423 -4.85 -12.63 -2.79
C ALA A 423 -3.92 -13.85 -2.77
N SER A 424 -3.17 -13.98 -1.69
CA SER A 424 -2.37 -15.18 -1.43
C SER A 424 -2.17 -15.39 0.07
N ARG A 425 -2.35 -16.63 0.50
CA ARG A 425 -2.12 -17.13 1.86
C ARG A 425 -0.64 -17.29 2.14
N SER A 426 0.11 -17.76 1.15
CA SER A 426 1.56 -17.96 1.24
C SER A 426 2.36 -16.85 0.58
N GLY A 427 1.83 -16.18 -0.44
CA GLY A 427 2.52 -15.14 -1.18
C GLY A 427 3.87 -15.63 -1.72
N PRO A 428 4.91 -14.79 -1.69
CA PRO A 428 6.25 -15.20 -2.07
C PRO A 428 7.01 -15.88 -0.92
N ARG A 429 6.34 -16.60 0.01
CA ARG A 429 6.94 -17.21 1.22
C ARG A 429 8.23 -17.96 0.97
N GLN A 430 8.31 -18.78 -0.08
CA GLN A 430 9.53 -19.54 -0.36
C GLN A 430 10.70 -18.67 -0.82
N ALA A 431 10.44 -17.64 -1.62
CA ALA A 431 11.46 -16.69 -2.01
C ALA A 431 11.97 -15.92 -0.78
N PHE A 432 11.04 -15.50 0.07
CA PHE A 432 11.36 -14.80 1.29
C PHE A 432 12.12 -15.69 2.31
N ALA A 433 11.76 -16.96 2.46
CA ALA A 433 12.49 -17.90 3.32
C ALA A 433 13.95 -18.09 2.88
N ARG A 434 14.21 -18.13 1.56
CA ARG A 434 15.59 -18.18 1.01
C ARG A 434 16.36 -16.91 1.33
N VAL A 435 15.72 -15.75 1.18
CA VAL A 435 16.31 -14.45 1.52
C VAL A 435 16.72 -14.39 3.01
N LEU A 436 15.87 -14.90 3.91
CA LEU A 436 16.21 -15.01 5.33
C LEU A 436 17.35 -16.00 5.58
N GLU A 437 17.40 -17.14 4.87
CA GLU A 437 18.50 -18.09 4.99
C GLU A 437 19.85 -17.47 4.59
N ASP A 438 19.90 -16.82 3.41
CA ASP A 438 21.10 -16.17 2.91
C ASP A 438 21.58 -15.09 3.88
N LEU A 439 20.68 -14.23 4.35
CA LEU A 439 21.03 -13.13 5.24
C LEU A 439 21.37 -13.60 6.67
N CYS A 440 20.46 -14.34 7.31
CA CYS A 440 20.54 -14.65 8.75
C CYS A 440 21.45 -15.85 9.06
N LEU A 441 21.50 -16.85 8.17
CA LEU A 441 22.23 -18.11 8.43
C LEU A 441 23.57 -18.18 7.69
N ARG A 442 23.68 -17.51 6.53
CA ARG A 442 24.92 -17.51 5.72
C ARG A 442 25.68 -16.18 5.75
N SER A 443 25.04 -15.10 6.22
CA SER A 443 25.62 -13.74 6.17
C SER A 443 26.00 -13.30 4.75
N GLU A 444 25.18 -13.70 3.78
CA GLU A 444 25.35 -13.39 2.37
C GLU A 444 24.39 -12.28 1.94
N ALA A 445 24.76 -11.54 0.89
CA ALA A 445 23.89 -10.55 0.30
C ALA A 445 22.68 -11.25 -0.35
N PRO A 446 21.44 -10.93 0.07
CA PRO A 446 20.27 -11.58 -0.50
C PRO A 446 20.06 -11.15 -1.95
N MET A 447 19.42 -12.03 -2.72
CA MET A 447 19.02 -11.69 -4.08
C MET A 447 18.06 -10.49 -4.09
N PRO A 448 18.37 -9.44 -4.87
CA PRO A 448 17.47 -8.30 -4.99
C PRO A 448 16.11 -8.74 -5.56
N PHE A 449 15.03 -8.04 -5.18
CA PHE A 449 13.65 -8.27 -5.63
C PHE A 449 12.90 -9.47 -5.04
N ASP A 450 13.51 -10.28 -4.18
CA ASP A 450 12.85 -11.49 -3.64
C ASP A 450 12.14 -11.29 -2.27
N PHE A 451 12.06 -10.05 -1.77
CA PHE A 451 11.38 -9.75 -0.51
C PHE A 451 9.89 -9.40 -0.69
N LEU A 452 9.12 -9.66 0.38
CA LEU A 452 7.67 -9.90 0.38
C LEU A 452 6.82 -8.94 -0.47
N ALA A 453 7.05 -7.63 -0.39
CA ALA A 453 6.24 -6.64 -1.09
C ALA A 453 6.53 -6.51 -2.59
N THR A 454 7.74 -6.84 -3.03
CA THR A 454 8.17 -6.50 -4.40
C THR A 454 7.61 -7.47 -5.42
N GLN A 455 7.52 -8.76 -5.10
CA GLN A 455 7.10 -9.79 -6.05
C GLN A 455 5.71 -9.54 -6.66
N ALA A 456 4.72 -9.19 -5.85
CA ALA A 456 3.38 -8.98 -6.38
C ALA A 456 3.29 -7.75 -7.30
N VAL A 457 4.03 -6.68 -6.99
CA VAL A 457 4.10 -5.49 -7.88
C VAL A 457 4.95 -5.78 -9.12
N LEU A 458 6.00 -6.59 -9.01
CA LEU A 458 6.78 -7.05 -10.17
C LEU A 458 5.97 -7.92 -11.12
N ALA A 459 4.99 -8.66 -10.60
CA ALA A 459 4.02 -9.38 -11.42
C ALA A 459 3.19 -8.44 -12.31
N ALA A 460 2.92 -7.21 -11.84
CA ALA A 460 2.11 -6.25 -12.57
C ALA A 460 2.79 -5.76 -13.86
N LEU A 461 4.13 -5.73 -13.93
CA LEU A 461 4.89 -5.29 -15.11
C LEU A 461 4.58 -6.11 -16.38
N PRO A 462 4.85 -7.43 -16.42
CA PRO A 462 4.50 -8.24 -17.59
C PRO A 462 2.99 -8.37 -17.77
N VAL A 463 2.21 -8.33 -16.70
CA VAL A 463 0.74 -8.38 -16.78
C VAL A 463 0.19 -7.14 -17.49
N GLN A 464 0.69 -5.92 -17.22
CA GLN A 464 0.25 -4.71 -17.91
C GLN A 464 0.61 -4.73 -19.40
N LYS A 465 1.76 -5.32 -19.77
CA LYS A 465 2.08 -5.54 -21.20
C LYS A 465 1.08 -6.47 -21.87
N ARG A 466 0.56 -7.46 -21.15
CA ARG A 466 -0.47 -8.39 -21.63
C ARG A 466 -1.88 -7.78 -21.63
N LEU A 467 -2.17 -6.90 -20.68
CA LEU A 467 -3.42 -6.16 -20.51
C LEU A 467 -3.12 -4.66 -20.44
N PRO A 468 -3.00 -3.96 -21.58
CA PRO A 468 -2.63 -2.54 -21.61
C PRO A 468 -3.61 -1.62 -20.86
N GLY A 469 -4.86 -2.05 -20.66
CA GLY A 469 -5.87 -1.35 -19.87
C GLY A 469 -5.72 -1.51 -18.34
N LEU A 470 -4.71 -2.25 -17.86
CA LEU A 470 -4.44 -2.41 -16.43
C LEU A 470 -3.97 -1.07 -15.83
N ASP A 471 -4.79 -0.50 -14.95
CA ASP A 471 -4.48 0.74 -14.23
C ASP A 471 -4.31 0.53 -12.72
N ALA A 472 -4.81 -0.55 -12.15
CA ALA A 472 -4.70 -0.84 -10.72
C ALA A 472 -4.34 -2.32 -10.45
N PHE A 473 -3.32 -2.56 -9.62
CA PHE A 473 -2.92 -3.91 -9.19
C PHE A 473 -2.71 -3.94 -7.68
N TYR A 474 -3.53 -4.72 -6.98
CA TYR A 474 -3.51 -4.83 -5.53
C TYR A 474 -3.12 -6.25 -5.15
N TYR A 475 -2.26 -6.35 -4.15
CA TYR A 475 -1.96 -7.62 -3.52
C TYR A 475 -2.47 -7.64 -2.08
N MET A 476 -3.19 -8.71 -1.74
CA MET A 476 -3.86 -8.92 -0.48
C MET A 476 -3.28 -10.17 0.22
N PRO A 477 -2.27 -10.01 1.09
CA PRO A 477 -1.83 -11.07 1.98
C PRO A 477 -3.02 -11.61 2.79
N GLY A 478 -3.23 -12.92 2.75
CA GLY A 478 -4.46 -13.55 3.22
C GLY A 478 -4.27 -14.62 4.28
N THR A 479 -5.39 -15.03 4.88
CA THR A 479 -5.52 -16.16 5.80
C THR A 479 -5.73 -17.47 5.04
N ASP A 480 -5.79 -18.57 5.78
CA ASP A 480 -6.25 -19.87 5.28
C ASP A 480 -7.74 -19.91 4.89
N ASP A 481 -8.53 -18.90 5.26
CA ASP A 481 -9.94 -18.80 4.90
C ASP A 481 -10.11 -18.22 3.49
N SER A 482 -10.09 -19.11 2.50
CA SER A 482 -10.30 -18.74 1.10
C SER A 482 -11.68 -18.14 0.83
N ALA A 483 -12.71 -18.52 1.61
CA ALA A 483 -14.05 -17.97 1.42
C ALA A 483 -14.10 -16.49 1.81
N LEU A 484 -13.46 -16.15 2.93
CA LEU A 484 -13.29 -14.77 3.36
C LEU A 484 -12.52 -13.94 2.32
N LEU A 485 -11.43 -14.47 1.76
CA LEU A 485 -10.66 -13.77 0.71
C LEU A 485 -11.49 -13.50 -0.54
N TRP A 486 -12.23 -14.50 -1.03
CA TRP A 486 -13.13 -14.32 -2.17
C TRP A 486 -14.20 -13.28 -1.89
N GLN A 487 -14.84 -13.34 -0.72
CA GLN A 487 -15.86 -12.38 -0.32
C GLN A 487 -15.31 -10.95 -0.33
N ARG A 488 -14.13 -10.74 0.26
CA ARG A 488 -13.49 -9.43 0.35
C ARG A 488 -13.12 -8.86 -1.02
N MET A 489 -12.47 -9.67 -1.85
CA MET A 489 -12.12 -9.26 -3.21
C MET A 489 -13.38 -8.94 -4.02
N ALA A 490 -14.43 -9.76 -3.93
CA ALA A 490 -15.69 -9.52 -4.63
C ALA A 490 -16.40 -8.26 -4.14
N GLN A 491 -16.41 -7.98 -2.83
CA GLN A 491 -16.98 -6.76 -2.26
C GLN A 491 -16.26 -5.51 -2.78
N LEU A 492 -14.93 -5.50 -2.74
CA LEU A 492 -14.13 -4.37 -3.21
C LEU A 492 -14.25 -4.18 -4.73
N ALA A 493 -14.16 -5.27 -5.50
CA ALA A 493 -14.36 -5.24 -6.95
C ALA A 493 -15.74 -4.69 -7.32
N SER A 494 -16.79 -5.14 -6.65
CA SER A 494 -18.16 -4.65 -6.85
C SER A 494 -18.28 -3.18 -6.50
N ALA A 495 -17.60 -2.72 -5.44
CA ALA A 495 -17.60 -1.32 -5.06
C ALA A 495 -17.01 -0.40 -6.14
N TRP A 496 -15.94 -0.85 -6.80
CA TRP A 496 -15.32 -0.12 -7.91
C TRP A 496 -16.13 -0.16 -9.20
N LEU A 497 -16.73 -1.31 -9.52
CA LEU A 497 -17.61 -1.44 -10.68
C LEU A 497 -18.86 -0.56 -10.52
N ALA A 498 -19.47 -0.55 -9.34
CA ALA A 498 -20.68 0.22 -9.06
C ALA A 498 -20.50 1.74 -9.16
N CYS A 499 -19.28 2.26 -8.92
CA CYS A 499 -18.97 3.67 -9.13
C CYS A 499 -18.39 3.98 -10.53
N GLY A 500 -18.34 2.98 -11.43
CA GLY A 500 -17.81 3.15 -12.79
C GLY A 500 -16.31 3.44 -12.84
N ARG A 501 -15.57 3.18 -11.75
CA ARG A 501 -14.13 3.45 -11.67
C ARG A 501 -13.32 2.55 -12.59
N HIS A 502 -13.73 1.28 -12.68
CA HIS A 502 -13.15 0.30 -13.58
C HIS A 502 -14.26 -0.31 -14.43
N ARG A 503 -13.94 -0.70 -15.65
CA ARG A 503 -14.87 -1.43 -16.53
C ARG A 503 -14.87 -2.91 -16.19
N HIS A 504 -13.68 -3.45 -15.90
CA HIS A 504 -13.49 -4.85 -15.54
C HIS A 504 -12.64 -4.94 -14.26
N VAL A 505 -12.90 -5.98 -13.46
CA VAL A 505 -12.03 -6.34 -12.34
C VAL A 505 -11.74 -7.83 -12.43
N LEU A 506 -10.45 -8.19 -12.42
CA LEU A 506 -10.00 -9.56 -12.23
C LEU A 506 -9.66 -9.77 -10.76
N ILE A 507 -10.22 -10.80 -10.17
CA ILE A 507 -9.89 -11.21 -8.81
C ILE A 507 -9.29 -12.61 -8.85
N GLY A 508 -8.22 -12.85 -8.09
CA GLY A 508 -7.53 -14.13 -8.12
C GLY A 508 -6.93 -14.53 -6.78
N ILE A 509 -7.02 -15.82 -6.45
CA ILE A 509 -6.22 -16.43 -5.38
C ILE A 509 -5.05 -17.16 -6.05
N VAL A 510 -3.83 -16.81 -5.68
CA VAL A 510 -2.59 -17.29 -6.31
C VAL A 510 -1.70 -17.92 -5.25
N GLU A 511 -1.46 -19.22 -5.32
CA GLU A 511 -0.72 -20.00 -4.32
C GLU A 511 0.48 -20.72 -4.95
N PRO A 512 1.68 -20.12 -4.88
CA PRO A 512 2.91 -20.81 -5.20
C PRO A 512 3.20 -21.94 -4.21
N GLY A 513 3.43 -23.16 -4.71
CA GLY A 513 3.79 -24.31 -3.88
C GLY A 513 5.21 -24.78 -4.13
N ALA A 514 5.63 -25.85 -3.45
CA ALA A 514 6.99 -26.39 -3.61
C ALA A 514 7.16 -27.15 -4.93
N ALA A 515 6.16 -27.97 -5.28
CA ALA A 515 6.14 -28.78 -6.51
C ALA A 515 4.91 -28.54 -7.38
N GLN A 516 3.87 -27.91 -6.82
CA GLN A 516 2.58 -27.69 -7.45
C GLN A 516 2.10 -26.29 -7.13
N HIS A 517 1.83 -25.51 -8.16
CA HIS A 517 1.37 -24.12 -8.09
C HIS A 517 -0.10 -24.08 -8.47
N ARG A 518 -0.90 -23.31 -7.74
CA ARG A 518 -2.34 -23.22 -7.97
C ARG A 518 -2.79 -21.78 -8.06
N CYS A 519 -3.61 -21.46 -9.05
CA CYS A 519 -4.33 -20.21 -9.02
C CYS A 519 -5.76 -20.40 -9.51
N GLU A 520 -6.65 -19.60 -8.94
CA GLU A 520 -8.03 -19.49 -9.37
C GLU A 520 -8.33 -18.02 -9.62
N TRP A 521 -9.04 -17.74 -10.71
CA TRP A 521 -9.36 -16.40 -11.16
C TRP A 521 -10.83 -16.28 -11.54
N ARG A 522 -11.39 -15.09 -11.30
CA ARG A 522 -12.72 -14.69 -11.73
C ARG A 522 -12.68 -13.30 -12.32
N ARG A 523 -13.50 -13.10 -13.35
CA ARG A 523 -13.70 -11.79 -13.98
C ARG A 523 -15.07 -11.25 -13.59
N LEU A 524 -15.09 -9.99 -13.18
CA LEU A 524 -16.28 -9.22 -12.82
C LEU A 524 -16.37 -7.98 -13.72
N GLY A 525 -17.60 -7.57 -14.03
CA GLY A 525 -17.88 -6.40 -14.87
C GLY A 525 -17.81 -6.72 -16.37
N GLY A 526 -18.70 -6.10 -17.14
CA GLY A 526 -18.91 -6.35 -18.56
C GLY A 526 -19.72 -5.23 -19.18
#